data_AF-A0A9E3GYX6-F1
#
_entry.id   AF-A0A9E3GYX6-F1
#
_cell.length_a   1.000
_cell.length_b   1.000
_cell.length_c   1.000
_cell.angle_alpha   90.00
_cell.angle_beta   90.00
_cell.angle_gamma   90.00
#
_symmetry.space_group_name_H-M   'P 1'
#
loop_
_entity.id
_entity.type
_entity.pdbx_description
1 polymer ?
#
loop_
_entity_poly.entity_id
_entity_poly.type
_entity_poly.pdbx_seq_one_letter_code
_entity_poly.pdbx_strand_id
1 'polypeptide(L)'
;MAFDTYMQFKFAGTSPTGTPYLKGESQVQVKSDTPLGTDIQAGFVFEIDDFNFDIEQVLNIGSQSSGAGAGKVTFNPFTITRKTDRASPTLFTMCCSGQHFESVSLYIRRAGGGGSTSSGMTSGWTFLRFDFALVAVKTISWSGSDGDESPKEEVAFEYGALQARYVQQNADGSPMTSGDNQTMGSWNRVYNNNSFSLSGIKAT
;
A
#
# COMPACT_ATOMS: atom_id res chain seq x y z
N MET A 1 21.05 2.76 -3.91
CA MET A 1 19.98 2.60 -4.92
C MET A 1 18.71 3.14 -4.31
N ALA A 2 18.11 4.16 -4.92
CA ALA A 2 16.74 4.57 -4.55
C ALA A 2 15.76 3.50 -5.03
N PHE A 3 14.70 3.28 -4.27
CA PHE A 3 13.53 2.53 -4.74
C PHE A 3 12.46 3.53 -5.15
N ASP A 4 11.58 3.11 -6.05
CA ASP A 4 10.38 3.88 -6.37
C ASP A 4 9.21 3.31 -5.55
N THR A 5 8.32 4.18 -5.09
CA THR A 5 7.15 3.78 -4.32
C THR A 5 5.89 4.25 -5.00
N TYR A 6 4.99 3.31 -5.28
CA TYR A 6 3.69 3.60 -5.88
C TYR A 6 2.57 3.01 -5.06
N MET A 7 1.39 3.63 -5.13
CA MET A 7 0.17 3.11 -4.53
C MET A 7 -0.99 3.01 -5.50
N GLN A 8 -1.91 2.09 -5.24
CA GLN A 8 -3.19 1.94 -5.95
C GLN A 8 -4.30 1.71 -4.93
N PHE A 9 -5.43 2.41 -5.08
CA PHE A 9 -6.56 2.38 -4.15
C PHE A 9 -7.77 1.75 -4.84
N LYS A 10 -8.37 0.73 -4.21
CA LYS A 10 -9.54 0.01 -4.71
C LYS A 10 -10.78 0.34 -3.87
N PHE A 11 -11.84 0.82 -4.49
CA PHE A 11 -13.09 1.13 -3.79
C PHE A 11 -13.81 -0.13 -3.31
N ALA A 12 -14.52 -0.01 -2.18
CA ALA A 12 -15.51 -0.99 -1.74
C ALA A 12 -16.77 -0.86 -2.62
N GLY A 13 -16.77 -1.50 -3.79
CA GLY A 13 -17.88 -1.51 -4.73
C GLY A 13 -17.67 -0.65 -5.98
N THR A 14 -18.76 -0.18 -6.59
CA THR A 14 -18.70 0.57 -7.86
C THR A 14 -18.26 2.02 -7.62
N SER A 15 -17.08 2.39 -8.14
CA SER A 15 -16.61 3.77 -8.14
C SER A 15 -17.56 4.72 -8.88
N PRO A 16 -17.60 6.02 -8.51
CA PRO A 16 -18.26 7.05 -9.30
C PRO A 16 -17.84 7.09 -10.77
N THR A 17 -16.63 6.61 -11.10
CA THR A 17 -16.07 6.59 -12.47
C THR A 17 -16.27 5.26 -13.21
N GLY A 18 -16.95 4.28 -12.62
CA GLY A 18 -17.17 2.95 -13.22
C GLY A 18 -15.94 2.03 -13.24
N THR A 19 -14.80 2.47 -12.70
CA THR A 19 -13.56 1.68 -12.55
C THR A 19 -13.37 1.29 -11.09
N PRO A 20 -12.94 0.08 -10.71
CA PRO A 20 -12.82 -0.29 -9.29
C PRO A 20 -11.71 0.49 -8.55
N TYR A 21 -10.88 1.25 -9.26
CA TYR A 21 -9.76 2.00 -8.70
C TYR A 21 -9.96 3.52 -8.73
N LEU A 22 -9.38 4.19 -7.74
CA LEU A 22 -9.24 5.65 -7.71
C LEU A 22 -8.26 6.08 -8.80
N LYS A 23 -8.69 7.05 -9.63
CA LYS A 23 -7.88 7.54 -10.75
C LYS A 23 -6.74 8.44 -10.27
N GLY A 24 -5.52 8.13 -10.69
CA GLY A 24 -4.31 8.88 -10.38
C GLY A 24 -3.78 9.69 -11.56
N GLU A 25 -2.68 10.42 -11.33
CA GLU A 25 -2.04 11.30 -12.33
C GLU A 25 -0.65 10.84 -12.78
N SER A 26 -0.06 9.83 -12.14
CA SER A 26 1.28 9.37 -12.52
C SER A 26 1.34 8.97 -13.99
N GLN A 27 2.34 9.51 -14.67
CA GLN A 27 2.61 9.22 -16.08
C GLN A 27 3.60 8.05 -16.24
N VAL A 28 4.08 7.49 -15.13
CA VAL A 28 5.04 6.39 -15.16
C VAL A 28 4.38 5.15 -15.75
N GLN A 29 5.05 4.56 -16.74
CA GLN A 29 4.71 3.25 -17.23
C GLN A 29 5.18 2.21 -16.21
N VAL A 30 4.23 1.57 -15.55
CA VAL A 30 4.53 0.59 -14.53
C VAL A 30 4.50 -0.80 -15.16
N LYS A 31 5.65 -1.48 -15.18
CA LYS A 31 5.72 -2.88 -15.61
C LYS A 31 4.80 -3.75 -14.75
N SER A 32 3.76 -4.29 -15.37
CA SER A 32 2.76 -5.18 -14.76
C SER A 32 3.07 -6.66 -14.98
N ASP A 33 4.00 -6.98 -15.88
CA ASP A 33 4.52 -8.33 -16.16
C ASP A 33 5.51 -8.83 -15.09
N THR A 34 5.26 -8.48 -13.82
CA THR A 34 6.14 -8.81 -12.69
C THR A 34 5.35 -9.53 -11.60
N PRO A 35 5.96 -10.45 -10.82
CA PRO A 35 5.21 -11.33 -9.91
C PRO A 35 4.30 -10.61 -8.90
N LEU A 36 4.71 -9.44 -8.41
CA LEU A 36 3.94 -8.63 -7.46
C LEU A 36 3.20 -7.44 -8.08
N GLY A 37 3.31 -7.25 -9.40
CA GLY A 37 2.75 -6.11 -10.13
C GLY A 37 1.63 -6.46 -11.11
N THR A 38 1.15 -7.70 -11.16
CA THR A 38 0.19 -8.16 -12.19
C THR A 38 -1.15 -7.41 -12.20
N ASP A 39 -1.53 -6.78 -11.09
CA ASP A 39 -2.77 -6.01 -10.93
C ASP A 39 -2.57 -4.49 -10.92
N ILE A 40 -1.34 -4.02 -11.16
CA ILE A 40 -1.07 -2.59 -11.26
C ILE A 40 -1.61 -2.04 -12.58
N GLN A 41 -2.31 -0.91 -12.52
CA GLN A 41 -2.96 -0.33 -13.68
C GLN A 41 -2.47 1.10 -13.92
N ALA A 42 -1.89 1.34 -15.10
CA ALA A 42 -1.50 2.68 -15.52
C ALA A 42 -2.69 3.65 -15.46
N GLY A 43 -2.45 4.88 -14.99
CA GLY A 43 -3.49 5.88 -14.74
C GLY A 43 -4.28 5.72 -13.43
N PHE A 44 -4.00 4.68 -12.64
CA PHE A 44 -4.59 4.46 -11.31
C PHE A 44 -3.53 4.37 -10.20
N VAL A 45 -2.29 4.72 -10.53
CA VAL A 45 -1.15 4.68 -9.61
C VAL A 45 -0.76 6.09 -9.15
N PHE A 46 -0.30 6.14 -7.91
CA PHE A 46 0.11 7.36 -7.21
C PHE A 46 1.56 7.24 -6.79
N GLU A 47 2.35 8.28 -7.03
CA GLU A 47 3.72 8.39 -6.54
C GLU A 47 3.72 8.79 -5.07
N ILE A 48 4.55 8.12 -4.27
CA ILE A 48 4.63 8.31 -2.82
C ILE A 48 6.04 8.77 -2.47
N ASP A 49 6.13 9.89 -1.76
CA ASP A 49 7.39 10.48 -1.33
C ASP A 49 7.94 9.75 -0.09
N ASP A 50 7.06 9.48 0.88
CA ASP A 50 7.40 8.84 2.14
C ASP A 50 6.23 7.95 2.60
N PHE A 51 6.55 6.87 3.32
CA PHE A 51 5.55 6.07 3.98
C PHE A 51 6.08 5.47 5.29
N ASN A 52 5.21 5.30 6.28
CA ASN A 52 5.53 4.56 7.49
C ASN A 52 4.31 3.82 8.05
N PHE A 53 4.57 2.70 8.70
CA PHE A 53 3.63 1.96 9.54
C PHE A 53 4.43 0.96 10.36
N ASP A 54 3.87 0.53 11.48
CA ASP A 54 4.45 -0.51 12.31
C ASP A 54 3.37 -1.41 12.91
N ILE A 55 3.80 -2.60 13.33
CA ILE A 55 2.95 -3.65 13.86
C ILE A 55 3.53 -4.03 15.22
N GLU A 56 2.77 -3.78 16.28
CA GLU A 56 3.23 -3.95 17.65
C GLU A 56 2.59 -5.19 18.28
N GLN A 57 3.42 -6.09 18.81
CA GLN A 57 2.98 -7.21 19.62
C GLN A 57 3.08 -6.85 21.10
N VAL A 58 1.94 -6.81 21.79
CA VAL A 58 1.82 -6.46 23.21
C VAL A 58 1.98 -7.67 24.15
N LEU A 59 2.65 -8.74 23.70
CA LEU A 59 2.89 -9.94 24.53
C LEU A 59 3.76 -9.58 25.73
N ASN A 60 3.26 -9.90 26.93
CA ASN A 60 4.04 -9.84 28.16
C ASN A 60 4.53 -11.25 28.53
N ILE A 61 5.81 -11.52 28.29
CA ILE A 61 6.45 -12.81 28.61
C ILE A 61 7.11 -12.69 29.99
N GLY A 62 6.35 -13.01 31.05
CA GLY A 62 6.83 -13.05 32.43
C GLY A 62 7.27 -14.45 32.88
N SER A 63 8.09 -14.52 33.95
CA SER A 63 8.47 -15.77 34.59
C SER A 63 7.31 -16.31 35.43
N GLN A 64 6.42 -17.11 34.84
CA GLN A 64 5.79 -18.24 35.51
C GLN A 64 5.03 -19.16 34.55
N SER A 65 5.23 -20.45 34.79
CA SER A 65 4.53 -21.61 34.26
C SER A 65 3.00 -21.45 34.28
N SER A 66 2.36 -21.30 33.11
CA SER A 66 0.98 -21.76 32.78
C SER A 66 0.39 -21.10 31.52
N GLY A 67 1.19 -20.92 30.46
CA GLY A 67 0.71 -20.35 29.19
C GLY A 67 0.69 -18.82 29.22
N ALA A 68 1.88 -18.22 29.10
CA ALA A 68 2.07 -16.78 29.20
C ALA A 68 1.83 -16.07 27.85
N GLY A 69 0.99 -15.02 27.89
CA GLY A 69 0.93 -13.94 26.90
C GLY A 69 -0.28 -13.99 25.97
N ALA A 70 -1.45 -13.54 26.41
CA ALA A 70 -2.57 -13.26 25.52
C ALA A 70 -2.56 -11.78 25.12
N GLY A 71 -1.82 -11.42 24.07
CA GLY A 71 -1.82 -10.09 23.46
C GLY A 71 -2.40 -10.14 22.05
N LYS A 72 -3.40 -9.28 21.76
CA LYS A 72 -3.81 -9.04 20.37
C LYS A 72 -2.86 -8.03 19.76
N VAL A 73 -2.42 -8.29 18.54
CA VAL A 73 -1.53 -7.39 17.81
C VAL A 73 -2.19 -6.02 17.59
N THR A 74 -1.42 -4.95 17.73
CA THR A 74 -1.82 -3.59 17.39
C THR A 74 -1.27 -3.23 16.02
N PHE A 75 -2.13 -2.71 15.15
CA PHE A 75 -1.71 -2.11 13.89
C PHE A 75 -1.77 -0.60 14.07
N ASN A 76 -0.62 0.05 13.95
CA ASN A 76 -0.55 1.51 13.99
C ASN A 76 -0.94 2.09 12.62
N PRO A 77 -1.40 3.36 12.57
CA PRO A 77 -1.84 3.95 11.32
C PRO A 77 -0.76 3.91 10.24
N PHE A 78 -1.18 3.60 9.03
CA PHE A 78 -0.33 3.68 7.86
C PHE A 78 -0.33 5.11 7.34
N THR A 79 0.82 5.75 7.30
CA THR A 79 0.94 7.16 6.91
C THR A 79 1.75 7.28 5.63
N ILE A 80 1.33 8.17 4.74
CA ILE A 80 2.03 8.52 3.51
C ILE A 80 2.20 10.03 3.40
N THR A 81 3.28 10.45 2.74
CA THR A 81 3.45 11.81 2.23
C THR A 81 3.48 11.79 0.71
N ARG A 82 2.81 12.74 0.08
CA ARG A 82 2.75 12.89 -1.37
C ARG A 82 2.44 14.32 -1.77
N LYS A 83 2.61 14.66 -3.05
CA LYS A 83 2.08 15.90 -3.63
C LYS A 83 0.55 15.81 -3.75
N THR A 84 -0.10 16.97 -3.58
CA THR A 84 -1.53 17.14 -3.86
C THR A 84 -1.81 16.85 -5.33
N ASP A 85 -2.87 16.08 -5.62
CA ASP A 85 -3.33 15.76 -6.98
C ASP A 85 -4.87 15.61 -7.04
N ARG A 86 -5.41 15.13 -8.16
CA ARG A 86 -6.85 14.83 -8.31
C ARG A 86 -7.47 13.92 -7.25
N ALA A 87 -6.69 13.08 -6.57
CA ALA A 87 -7.22 12.18 -5.54
C ALA A 87 -7.43 12.89 -4.21
N SER A 88 -6.72 13.99 -3.95
CA SER A 88 -6.77 14.75 -2.69
C SER A 88 -8.20 15.11 -2.26
N PRO A 89 -9.09 15.65 -3.13
CA PRO A 89 -10.47 15.95 -2.73
C PRO A 89 -11.31 14.71 -2.42
N THR A 90 -10.99 13.56 -3.04
CA THR A 90 -11.67 12.29 -2.75
C THR A 90 -11.21 11.73 -1.41
N LEU A 91 -9.91 11.75 -1.13
CA LEU A 91 -9.36 11.36 0.17
C LEU A 91 -9.90 12.25 1.31
N PHE A 92 -9.99 13.56 1.08
CA PHE A 92 -10.67 14.50 1.98
C PHE A 92 -12.11 14.09 2.27
N THR A 93 -12.90 13.84 1.22
CA THR A 93 -14.31 13.47 1.37
C THR A 93 -14.47 12.14 2.10
N MET A 94 -13.61 11.16 1.81
CA MET A 94 -13.60 9.87 2.52
C MET A 94 -13.22 10.04 3.99
N CYS A 95 -12.26 10.91 4.30
CA CYS A 95 -11.92 11.27 5.68
C CYS A 95 -13.13 11.85 6.42
N CYS A 96 -13.86 12.80 5.80
CA CYS A 96 -15.03 13.43 6.43
C CYS A 96 -16.23 12.49 6.57
N SER A 97 -16.42 11.56 5.63
CA SER A 97 -17.58 10.67 5.59
C SER A 97 -17.36 9.32 6.30
N GLY A 98 -16.12 8.99 6.66
CA GLY A 98 -15.76 7.68 7.20
C GLY A 98 -15.83 6.54 6.17
N GLN A 99 -15.97 6.87 4.88
CA GLN A 99 -15.92 5.89 3.81
C GLN A 99 -14.53 5.26 3.71
N HIS A 100 -14.48 4.01 3.27
CA HIS A 100 -13.26 3.21 3.24
C HIS A 100 -13.07 2.58 1.86
N PHE A 101 -11.81 2.28 1.55
CA PHE A 101 -11.42 1.46 0.42
C PHE A 101 -11.53 -0.02 0.79
N GLU A 102 -11.85 -0.85 -0.20
CA GLU A 102 -11.76 -2.31 -0.04
C GLU A 102 -10.32 -2.70 0.26
N SER A 103 -9.40 -2.17 -0.55
CA SER A 103 -7.97 -2.39 -0.38
C SER A 103 -7.13 -1.22 -0.90
N VAL A 104 -5.93 -1.11 -0.36
CA VAL A 104 -4.88 -0.20 -0.81
C VAL A 104 -3.60 -1.00 -0.94
N SER A 105 -2.92 -0.90 -2.07
CA SER A 105 -1.69 -1.63 -2.34
C SER A 105 -0.52 -0.66 -2.48
N LEU A 106 0.56 -0.91 -1.72
CA LEU A 106 1.83 -0.21 -1.76
C LEU A 106 2.87 -1.08 -2.46
N TYR A 107 3.43 -0.57 -3.55
CA TYR A 107 4.37 -1.25 -4.42
C TYR A 107 5.74 -0.60 -4.29
N ILE A 108 6.71 -1.33 -3.74
CA ILE A 108 8.10 -0.89 -3.61
C ILE A 108 8.91 -1.56 -4.72
N ARG A 109 9.47 -0.72 -5.58
CA ARG A 109 10.05 -1.13 -6.85
C ARG A 109 11.54 -0.86 -6.87
N ARG A 110 12.30 -1.76 -7.48
CA ARG A 110 13.69 -1.46 -7.82
C ARG A 110 13.69 -0.33 -8.84
N ALA A 111 14.59 0.63 -8.69
CA ALA A 111 14.84 1.61 -9.76
C ALA A 111 15.12 0.85 -11.07
N GLY A 112 14.43 1.24 -12.13
CA GLY A 112 14.70 0.70 -13.46
C GLY A 112 16.14 1.03 -13.82
N GLY A 113 17.01 0.03 -13.90
CA GLY A 113 18.39 0.24 -14.35
C GLY A 113 18.39 0.78 -15.78
N GLY A 114 18.53 2.10 -15.94
CA GLY A 114 19.07 2.78 -17.11
C GLY A 114 18.53 2.43 -18.50
N GLY A 115 17.33 1.87 -18.64
CA GLY A 115 16.76 1.47 -19.92
C GLY A 115 15.54 2.30 -20.27
N SER A 116 15.75 3.46 -20.88
CA SER A 116 14.74 4.06 -21.76
C SER A 116 14.46 3.05 -22.87
N THR A 117 13.49 2.17 -22.67
CA THR A 117 12.79 1.57 -23.81
C THR A 117 12.06 2.71 -24.48
N SER A 118 12.10 2.72 -25.81
CA SER A 118 11.86 3.84 -26.75
C SER A 118 10.49 4.52 -26.70
N SER A 119 9.71 4.30 -25.63
CA SER A 119 8.40 4.87 -25.35
C SER A 119 8.21 5.00 -23.83
N GLY A 120 8.66 6.11 -23.22
CA GLY A 120 8.25 6.53 -21.86
C GLY A 120 9.13 6.07 -20.67
N MET A 121 9.03 6.84 -19.58
CA MET A 121 9.67 6.54 -18.30
C MET A 121 9.08 5.26 -17.71
N THR A 122 9.90 4.21 -17.58
CA THR A 122 9.47 2.88 -17.13
C THR A 122 10.09 2.55 -15.78
N SER A 123 9.28 2.34 -14.75
CA SER A 123 9.78 1.86 -13.44
C SER A 123 10.22 0.39 -13.54
N GLY A 124 11.12 -0.05 -12.64
CA GLY A 124 11.63 -1.41 -12.58
C GLY A 124 10.57 -2.44 -12.18
N TRP A 125 10.86 -3.38 -11.29
CA TRP A 125 9.90 -4.41 -10.86
C TRP A 125 9.62 -4.31 -9.35
N THR A 126 8.41 -4.71 -8.95
CA THR A 126 8.01 -4.73 -7.53
C THR A 126 8.66 -5.90 -6.81
N PHE A 127 9.55 -5.61 -5.86
CA PHE A 127 10.22 -6.65 -5.05
C PHE A 127 9.61 -6.78 -3.66
N LEU A 128 8.93 -5.75 -3.17
CA LEU A 128 8.22 -5.74 -1.89
C LEU A 128 6.86 -5.07 -2.10
N ARG A 129 5.81 -5.71 -1.60
CA ARG A 129 4.44 -5.22 -1.69
C ARG A 129 3.73 -5.37 -0.35
N PHE A 130 3.00 -4.34 0.02
CA PHE A 130 2.07 -4.36 1.15
C PHE A 130 0.66 -4.13 0.64
N ASP A 131 -0.27 -4.97 1.07
CA ASP A 131 -1.69 -4.80 0.80
C ASP A 131 -2.41 -4.60 2.11
N PHE A 132 -3.14 -3.51 2.18
CA PHE A 132 -4.00 -3.14 3.30
C PHE A 132 -5.43 -3.41 2.87
N ALA A 133 -6.26 -3.94 3.76
CA ALA A 133 -7.69 -4.16 3.51
C ALA A 133 -8.55 -3.44 4.55
N LEU A 134 -9.76 -3.03 4.16
CA LEU A 134 -10.69 -2.23 4.97
C LEU A 134 -10.01 -0.93 5.40
N VAL A 135 -9.67 -0.10 4.41
CA VAL A 135 -8.75 1.03 4.61
C VAL A 135 -9.53 2.33 4.66
N ALA A 136 -9.62 2.94 5.83
CA ALA A 136 -10.30 4.23 6.04
C ALA A 136 -9.27 5.36 6.14
N VAL A 137 -9.57 6.52 5.57
CA VAL A 137 -8.75 7.73 5.77
C VAL A 137 -9.00 8.24 7.18
N LYS A 138 -7.97 8.19 8.03
CA LYS A 138 -8.00 8.62 9.43
C LYS A 138 -7.80 10.12 9.56
N THR A 139 -6.77 10.62 8.89
CA THR A 139 -6.43 12.05 8.84
C THR A 139 -5.89 12.38 7.46
N ILE A 140 -6.13 13.61 7.02
CA ILE A 140 -5.46 14.23 5.90
C ILE A 140 -5.08 15.65 6.32
N SER A 141 -3.84 16.04 6.05
CA SER A 141 -3.35 17.39 6.32
C SER A 141 -2.56 17.89 5.12
N TRP A 142 -2.65 19.19 4.85
CA TRP A 142 -1.90 19.84 3.78
C TRP A 142 -0.92 20.84 4.36
N SER A 143 0.24 20.91 3.72
CA SER A 143 1.25 21.93 4.00
C SER A 143 1.83 22.44 2.68
N GLY A 144 2.19 23.71 2.64
CA GLY A 144 2.81 24.33 1.48
C GLY A 144 3.38 25.69 1.85
N SER A 145 4.48 26.04 1.23
CA SER A 145 5.21 27.29 1.41
C SER A 145 5.36 28.02 0.06
N ASP A 146 5.57 29.33 0.13
CA ASP A 146 5.93 30.10 -1.07
C ASP A 146 7.24 29.56 -1.67
N GLY A 147 7.24 29.27 -2.97
CA GLY A 147 8.34 28.62 -3.70
C GLY A 147 8.25 27.09 -3.82
N ASP A 148 7.30 26.42 -3.17
CA ASP A 148 7.05 24.99 -3.40
C ASP A 148 6.44 24.76 -4.79
N GLU A 149 6.82 23.65 -5.45
CA GLU A 149 6.24 23.26 -6.74
C GLU A 149 4.75 22.90 -6.63
N SER A 150 4.36 22.29 -5.51
CA SER A 150 2.98 21.91 -5.18
C SER A 150 2.84 21.70 -3.67
N PRO A 151 1.69 22.00 -3.05
CA PRO A 151 1.42 21.63 -1.67
C PRO A 151 1.57 20.11 -1.46
N LYS A 152 2.17 19.74 -0.33
CA LYS A 152 2.25 18.35 0.12
C LYS A 152 1.06 18.01 1.00
N GLU A 153 0.68 16.75 0.96
CA GLU A 153 -0.30 16.18 1.87
C GLU A 153 0.27 14.97 2.62
N GLU A 154 -0.07 14.90 3.90
CA GLU A 154 0.16 13.75 4.75
C GLU A 154 -1.19 13.08 5.02
N VAL A 155 -1.30 11.80 4.68
CA VAL A 155 -2.53 11.01 4.82
C VAL A 155 -2.24 9.81 5.71
N ALA A 156 -2.98 9.68 6.81
CA ALA A 156 -2.94 8.50 7.67
C ALA A 156 -4.18 7.64 7.45
N PHE A 157 -4.00 6.33 7.47
CA PHE A 157 -5.05 5.33 7.26
C PHE A 157 -5.16 4.38 8.45
N GLU A 158 -6.39 4.02 8.79
CA GLU A 158 -6.68 2.84 9.61
C GLU A 158 -7.01 1.67 8.69
N TYR A 159 -6.63 0.46 9.08
CA TYR A 159 -6.83 -0.73 8.26
C TYR A 159 -7.07 -1.99 9.10
N GLY A 160 -7.85 -2.92 8.53
CA GLY A 160 -8.29 -4.15 9.19
C GLY A 160 -7.42 -5.38 8.94
N ALA A 161 -6.69 -5.41 7.82
CA ALA A 161 -5.76 -6.49 7.52
C ALA A 161 -4.55 -5.98 6.74
N LEU A 162 -3.43 -6.68 6.88
CA LEU A 162 -2.18 -6.41 6.17
C LEU A 162 -1.65 -7.72 5.60
N GLN A 163 -1.20 -7.68 4.35
CA GLN A 163 -0.44 -8.73 3.71
C GLN A 163 0.88 -8.16 3.19
N ALA A 164 2.01 -8.74 3.63
CA ALA A 164 3.33 -8.42 3.13
C ALA A 164 3.78 -9.51 2.15
N ARG A 165 4.34 -9.11 1.01
CA ARG A 165 4.83 -10.01 -0.04
C ARG A 165 6.21 -9.57 -0.50
N TYR A 166 7.14 -10.50 -0.60
CA TYR A 166 8.50 -10.24 -1.05
C TYR A 166 8.90 -11.22 -2.14
N VAL A 167 9.65 -10.72 -3.13
CA VAL A 167 10.26 -11.53 -4.19
C VAL A 167 11.76 -11.26 -4.21
N GLN A 168 12.53 -12.33 -4.06
CA GLN A 168 13.98 -12.25 -4.11
C GLN A 168 14.47 -11.94 -5.54
N GLN A 169 15.63 -11.31 -5.62
CA GLN A 169 16.32 -10.99 -6.87
C GLN A 169 17.37 -12.07 -7.19
N ASN A 170 17.42 -12.51 -8.45
CA ASN A 170 18.50 -13.33 -8.99
C ASN A 170 19.81 -12.53 -9.10
N ALA A 171 20.94 -13.22 -9.24
CA ALA A 171 22.24 -12.55 -9.42
C ALA A 171 22.30 -11.64 -10.67
N ASP A 172 21.49 -11.93 -11.70
CA ASP A 172 21.37 -11.13 -12.93
C ASP A 172 20.45 -9.91 -12.80
N GLY A 173 19.87 -9.70 -11.61
CA GLY A 173 18.98 -8.59 -11.32
C GLY A 173 17.50 -8.83 -11.65
N SER A 174 17.15 -9.99 -12.24
CA SER A 174 15.77 -10.37 -12.53
C SER A 174 15.00 -10.82 -11.28
N PRO A 175 13.65 -10.76 -11.28
CA PRO A 175 12.86 -11.38 -10.23
C PRO A 175 13.10 -12.90 -10.22
N MET A 176 13.33 -13.48 -9.05
CA MET A 176 13.42 -14.93 -8.90
C MET A 176 12.02 -15.53 -8.88
N THR A 177 11.54 -16.00 -10.04
CA THR A 177 10.16 -16.49 -10.25
C THR A 177 9.98 -18.00 -10.07
N SER A 178 11.06 -18.75 -9.82
CA SER A 178 11.03 -20.20 -9.62
C SER A 178 11.13 -20.57 -8.13
N GLY A 179 10.37 -21.57 -7.67
CA GLY A 179 10.42 -22.11 -6.30
C GLY A 179 9.66 -21.29 -5.25
N ASP A 180 9.85 -21.58 -3.95
CA ASP A 180 9.26 -20.87 -2.78
C ASP A 180 9.85 -19.47 -2.53
N ASN A 181 10.34 -18.82 -3.59
CA ASN A 181 11.11 -17.58 -3.52
C ASN A 181 10.24 -16.30 -3.56
N GLN A 182 8.92 -16.50 -3.61
CA GLN A 182 7.93 -15.51 -3.25
C GLN A 182 7.43 -15.85 -1.84
N THR A 183 7.76 -15.01 -0.87
CA THR A 183 7.29 -15.17 0.50
C THR A 183 6.14 -14.23 0.78
N MET A 184 5.14 -14.71 1.51
CA MET A 184 4.03 -13.88 1.98
C MET A 184 3.65 -14.19 3.42
N GLY A 185 3.18 -13.17 4.11
CA GLY A 185 2.54 -13.29 5.42
C GLY A 185 1.37 -12.31 5.49
N SER A 186 0.27 -12.75 6.11
CA SER A 186 -0.92 -11.93 6.30
C SER A 186 -1.45 -12.04 7.72
N TRP A 187 -2.07 -10.96 8.18
CA TRP A 187 -2.85 -10.97 9.40
C TRP A 187 -4.06 -10.04 9.30
N ASN A 188 -5.20 -10.54 9.75
CA ASN A 188 -6.43 -9.78 9.88
C ASN A 188 -6.67 -9.50 11.37
N ARG A 189 -6.61 -8.23 11.78
CA ARG A 189 -6.79 -7.82 13.19
C ARG A 189 -8.25 -7.88 13.62
N VAL A 190 -9.19 -7.81 12.68
CA VAL A 190 -10.64 -7.88 12.95
C VAL A 190 -11.02 -9.30 13.39
N TYR A 191 -10.54 -10.30 12.67
CA TYR A 191 -10.79 -11.72 12.99
C TYR A 191 -9.69 -12.38 13.81
N ASN A 192 -8.56 -11.69 14.02
CA ASN A 192 -7.39 -12.18 14.73
C ASN A 192 -6.89 -13.53 14.19
N ASN A 193 -6.65 -13.59 12.88
CA ASN A 193 -6.17 -14.78 12.19
C ASN A 193 -5.20 -14.41 11.06
N ASN A 194 -4.55 -15.42 10.48
CA ASN A 194 -3.55 -15.27 9.43
C ASN A 194 -4.13 -15.05 8.03
N SER A 195 -5.37 -14.55 7.90
CA SER A 195 -5.98 -14.28 6.60
C SER A 195 -5.82 -12.83 6.16
N PHE A 196 -5.90 -12.56 4.86
CA PHE A 196 -6.10 -11.22 4.30
C PHE A 196 -7.59 -10.94 3.97
N SER A 197 -8.43 -11.97 4.06
CA SER A 197 -9.83 -11.88 3.65
C SER A 197 -10.65 -11.05 4.64
N LEU A 198 -11.55 -10.24 4.09
CA LEU A 198 -12.58 -9.50 4.84
C LEU A 198 -13.98 -10.10 4.64
N SER A 199 -14.08 -11.31 4.08
CA SER A 199 -15.37 -11.98 3.85
C SER A 199 -16.20 -12.00 5.14
N GLY A 200 -17.34 -11.30 5.11
CA GLY A 200 -18.24 -11.17 6.26
C GLY A 200 -18.22 -9.82 6.97
N ILE A 201 -17.25 -8.94 6.67
CA ILE A 201 -17.28 -7.55 7.12
C ILE A 201 -18.16 -6.77 6.15
N LYS A 202 -19.38 -6.45 6.58
CA LYS A 202 -20.18 -5.41 5.93
C LYS A 202 -19.73 -4.09 6.53
N ALA A 203 -19.03 -3.28 5.76
CA ALA A 203 -18.85 -1.92 6.16
C ALA A 203 -20.19 -1.20 6.06
N THR A 204 -20.62 -0.62 7.17
CA THR A 204 -21.84 0.17 7.32
C THR A 204 -21.65 1.58 6.80
#